data_AF-A0A6J7ZGF9-F1
#
_entry.id   AF-A0A6J7ZGF9-F1
#
_cell.length_a   1.000
_cell.length_b   1.000
_cell.length_c   1.000
_cell.angle_alpha   90.00
_cell.angle_beta   90.00
_cell.angle_gamma   90.00
#
_symmetry.space_group_name_H-M   'P 1'
#
loop_
_entity.id
_entity.type
_entity.pdbx_description
1 polymer ?
#
loop_
_entity_poly.entity_id
_entity_poly.type
_entity_poly.pdbx_seq_one_letter_code
_entity_poly.pdbx_strand_id
1 'polypeptide(L)' 'MRGLIKMILKLQEAGQIPISKMCVTCHFFQADRYPNSDHSHHCDFVDAPFSDRNLHLECPEQIGI' A
#
# COMPACT_ATOMS: atom_id res chain seq x y z
N MET A 1 4.87 -9.32 -3.52
CA MET A 1 3.57 -8.80 -3.01
C MET A 1 2.74 -8.06 -4.05
N ARG A 2 3.33 -7.29 -4.98
CA ARG A 2 2.61 -6.48 -5.99
C ARG A 2 1.52 -7.20 -6.81
N GLY A 3 1.70 -8.47 -7.19
CA GLY A 3 0.70 -9.23 -7.97
C GLY A 3 -0.62 -9.44 -7.22
N LEU A 4 -0.55 -9.85 -5.95
CA LEU A 4 -1.71 -10.08 -5.10
C LEU A 4 -2.45 -8.76 -4.80
N ILE A 5 -1.70 -7.70 -4.48
CA ILE A 5 -2.27 -6.36 -4.24
C ILE A 5 -3.07 -5.88 -5.45
N LYS A 6 -2.55 -6.07 -6.66
CA LYS A 6 -3.28 -5.75 -7.91
C LYS A 6 -4.57 -6.55 -8.05
N MET A 7 -4.57 -7.84 -7.72
CA MET A 7 -5.79 -8.66 -7.77
C MET A 7 -6.83 -8.18 -6.76
N ILE A 8 -6.42 -7.88 -5.53
CA ILE A 8 -7.32 -7.35 -4.49
C ILE A 8 -7.93 -6.02 -4.93
N LEU A 9 -7.11 -5.10 -5.45
CA LEU A 9 -7.59 -3.82 -5.99
C LEU A 9 -8.62 -4.03 -7.11
N LYS A 10 -8.39 -4.99 -8.02
CA LYS A 10 -9.35 -5.27 -9.10
C LYS A 10 -10.69 -5.81 -8.59
N LEU A 11 -10.68 -6.64 -7.55
CA LEU A 11 -11.90 -7.13 -6.91
C LEU A 11 -12.65 -6.01 -6.16
N GLN A 12 -11.91 -5.10 -5.53
CA GLN A 12 -12.45 -3.91 -4.86
C GLN A 12 -13.09 -2.92 -5.82
N GLU A 13 -12.39 -2.58 -6.91
CA GLU A 13 -12.90 -1.72 -7.99
C GLU A 13 -14.18 -2.31 -8.60
N ALA A 14 -14.28 -3.64 -8.67
CA ALA A 14 -15.47 -4.35 -9.14
C ALA A 14 -16.59 -4.47 -8.08
N GLY A 15 -16.39 -3.97 -6.86
CA GLY A 15 -17.36 -4.06 -5.76
C GLY A 15 -17.60 -5.48 -5.22
N GLN A 16 -16.73 -6.44 -5.58
CA GLN A 16 -16.89 -7.84 -5.17
C GLN A 16 -16.41 -8.10 -3.75
N ILE A 17 -15.51 -7.25 -3.23
CA ILE A 17 -15.02 -7.28 -1.85
C ILE A 17 -14.94 -5.86 -1.29
N PRO A 18 -15.02 -5.69 0.05
CA PRO A 18 -14.80 -4.39 0.69
C PRO A 18 -13.37 -3.85 0.48
N ILE A 19 -13.22 -2.53 0.63
CA ILE A 19 -11.89 -1.89 0.65
C ILE A 19 -11.10 -2.42 1.85
N SER A 20 -9.95 -3.01 1.54
CA SER A 20 -9.01 -3.56 2.50
C SER A 20 -8.10 -2.46 3.02
N LYS A 21 -7.64 -2.63 4.25
CA LYS A 21 -6.80 -1.67 4.96
C LYS A 21 -5.33 -1.80 4.57
N MET A 22 -5.01 -1.70 3.28
CA MET A 22 -3.67 -1.93 2.73
C MET A 22 -2.87 -0.63 2.66
N CYS A 23 -1.53 -0.74 2.56
CA CYS A 23 -0.70 0.45 2.31
C CYS A 23 -1.18 1.24 1.08
N VAL A 24 -1.50 0.57 -0.02
CA VAL A 24 -1.92 1.24 -1.28
C VAL A 24 -3.28 1.95 -1.21
N THR A 25 -4.09 1.68 -0.18
CA THR A 25 -5.37 2.36 0.08
C THR A 25 -5.27 3.37 1.23
N CYS A 26 -4.08 3.51 1.84
CA CYS A 26 -3.80 4.46 2.91
C CYS A 26 -3.67 5.89 2.38
N HIS A 27 -4.16 6.88 3.12
CA HIS A 27 -3.98 8.28 2.77
C HIS A 27 -2.51 8.75 2.84
N PHE A 28 -1.69 8.13 3.70
CA PHE A 28 -0.26 8.46 3.85
C PHE A 28 0.65 7.81 2.80
N PHE A 29 0.10 6.97 1.92
CA PHE A 29 0.89 6.25 0.94
C PHE A 29 1.19 7.11 -0.29
N GLN A 30 2.48 7.24 -0.60
CA GLN A 30 2.96 7.89 -1.80
C GLN A 30 3.65 6.85 -2.70
N ALA A 31 3.03 6.56 -3.85
CA ALA A 31 3.62 5.67 -4.84
C ALA A 31 4.80 6.36 -5.56
N ASP A 32 5.89 5.61 -5.76
CA ASP A 32 7.02 6.00 -6.61
C ASP A 32 7.58 7.41 -6.35
N ARG A 33 7.58 7.86 -5.08
CA ARG A 33 8.20 9.11 -4.62
C ARG A 33 9.70 9.15 -4.89
N TYR A 34 10.36 7.99 -4.90
CA TYR A 34 11.79 7.84 -5.21
C TYR A 34 11.98 6.99 -6.47
N PRO A 35 11.88 7.61 -7.67
CA PRO A 35 12.04 6.87 -8.92
C PRO A 35 13.44 6.26 -9.02
N ASN A 36 13.52 5.05 -9.58
CA ASN A 36 14.74 4.25 -9.72
C ASN A 36 15.41 3.81 -8.40
N SER A 37 14.68 3.86 -7.27
CA SER A 37 15.11 3.32 -5.98
C SER A 37 14.44 1.98 -5.70
N ASP A 38 15.13 1.07 -5.01
CA ASP A 38 14.53 -0.14 -4.45
C ASP A 38 13.47 0.19 -3.38
N HIS A 39 13.55 1.38 -2.80
CA HIS A 39 12.58 1.94 -1.86
C HIS A 39 11.77 3.05 -2.55
N SER A 40 11.03 2.70 -3.61
CA SER A 40 10.35 3.69 -4.44
C SER A 40 9.16 4.36 -3.73
N HIS A 41 8.53 3.70 -2.76
CA HIS A 41 7.36 4.21 -2.05
C HIS A 41 7.74 5.00 -0.80
N HIS A 42 6.84 5.86 -0.35
CA HIS A 42 7.00 6.60 0.91
C HIS A 42 5.72 6.51 1.75
N CYS A 43 5.87 6.43 3.06
CA CYS A 43 4.77 6.53 4.02
C CYS A 43 4.92 7.82 4.82
N ASP A 44 4.01 8.78 4.65
CA ASP A 44 4.06 10.07 5.34
C ASP A 44 3.77 9.94 6.85
N PHE A 45 3.16 8.84 7.32
CA PHE A 45 2.87 8.61 8.75
C PHE A 45 4.13 8.28 9.57
N VAL A 46 5.01 7.42 9.02
CA VAL A 46 6.29 7.07 9.66
C VAL A 46 7.49 7.81 9.06
N ASP A 47 7.23 8.67 8.07
CA ASP A 47 8.22 9.48 7.34
C ASP A 47 9.40 8.63 6.80
N ALA A 48 9.10 7.55 6.08
CA ALA A 48 10.12 6.62 5.61
C ALA A 48 9.87 6.03 4.21
N PRO A 49 10.95 5.82 3.41
CA PRO A 49 10.89 5.12 2.13
C PRO A 49 10.87 3.60 2.30
N PHE A 50 10.12 2.89 1.44
CA PHE A 50 10.04 1.43 1.50
C PHE A 50 9.78 0.77 0.12
N SER A 51 10.10 -0.52 0.04
CA SER A 51 10.01 -1.30 -1.21
C SER A 51 8.65 -1.96 -1.41
N ASP A 52 8.39 -2.45 -2.62
CA ASP A 52 7.26 -3.35 -2.94
C ASP A 52 7.13 -4.57 -2.00
N ARG A 53 8.24 -5.03 -1.39
CA ARG A 53 8.25 -6.17 -0.46
C ARG A 53 7.74 -5.80 0.93
N ASN A 54 7.69 -4.51 1.24
CA ASN A 54 7.25 -3.97 2.53
C ASN A 54 5.80 -3.45 2.46
N LEU A 55 5.08 -3.70 1.37
CA LEU A 55 3.65 -3.38 1.29
C LEU A 55 2.84 -4.30 2.20
N HIS A 56 2.08 -3.73 3.11
CA HIS A 56 1.21 -4.48 4.01
C HIS A 56 -0.21 -4.59 3.42
N LEU A 57 -0.78 -5.80 3.50
CA LEU A 57 -2.21 -6.03 3.28
C LEU A 57 -3.05 -5.54 4.46
N GLU A 58 -2.43 -5.50 5.64
CA GLU A 58 -2.97 -4.94 6.88
C GLU A 58 -2.00 -3.86 7.36
N CYS A 59 -2.23 -2.62 6.92
CA CYS A 59 -1.45 -1.45 7.32
C CYS A 59 -1.72 -1.15 8.79
N PRO A 60 -0.69 -1.16 9.68
CA PRO A 60 -0.86 -0.97 11.11
C PRO A 60 -1.63 0.30 11.49
N GLU A 61 -1.38 1.40 10.78
CA GLU A 61 -2.07 2.67 10.98
C GLU A 61 -3.59 2.53 10.80
N GLN A 62 -4.04 1.86 9.73
CA GLN A 62 -5.47 1.76 9.43
C GLN A 62 -6.21 0.79 10.35
N ILE A 63 -5.49 -0.17 10.95
CA ILE A 63 -6.05 -1.14 11.89
C ILE A 63 -5.95 -0.69 13.36
N GLY A 64 -5.32 0.46 13.62
CA GLY A 64 -5.29 1.10 14.95
C GLY A 64 -4.34 0.45 15.95
N ILE A 65 -3.17 -0.01 15.48
CA ILE A 65 -2.07 -0.51 16.33
C ILE A 65 -1.18 0.65 16.76
#